data_AF-A0A9X0WLM5-F1
#
_entry.id   AF-A0A9X0WLM5-F1
#
_cell.length_a   1.000
_cell.length_b   1.000
_cell.length_c   1.000
_cell.angle_alpha   90.00
_cell.angle_beta   90.00
_cell.angle_gamma   90.00
#
_symmetry.space_group_name_H-M   'P 1'
#
loop_
_entity.id
_entity.type
_entity.pdbx_description
1 polymer ?
#
loop_
_entity_poly.entity_id
_entity_poly.type
_entity_poly.pdbx_seq_one_letter_code
_entity_poly.pdbx_strand_id
1 'polypeptide(L)'
;MGLSGAAATKAGLALLGGGAIASGGFGMVGGATVLTAAMIFSTEVVLDYSVGKTLDSYNYSLLREQSREMVTLPLPVNTSGSRAYRQAIKSLNKVDLSEGRMIFDDGNQKIIKETIKQLLVDRKESRAHEKAKDESLLSLLYFISSDYHSAKDHAKRAINLASQSDKSKTLPAFIYSVSSVYDEKFDFKKVTRDYFRQSVLDEPNNPLVPFMFAIYLDRLMQRIDDNHLNEKVFSDVFLIMSEKSIQNYKMQNYVALLSRYIIRIKLEQQKISSIVASTNESIKNSPKSLKILEESLLSYNTLIAGASKVMKEILQIEAKVGDEDRKQVADYNHLLIQYANDKDRLNNLVVNFKDQQLSNPNKDLRLAESDTYSDDNFFITFIIFITIIWVGFSTVIRLKYKESMTYSIVLGLLLAFVAILIIVFLLSVLAEVE
;
A
#
# COMPACT_ATOMS: atom_id res chain seq x y z
N MET A 1 -25.34 -7.15 -25.51
CA MET A 1 -24.25 -7.37 -24.55
C MET A 1 -22.97 -6.84 -25.19
N GLY A 2 -22.41 -5.72 -24.72
CA GLY A 2 -21.25 -5.09 -25.39
C GLY A 2 -20.99 -3.62 -25.03
N LEU A 3 -21.97 -2.93 -24.44
CA LEU A 3 -21.87 -1.49 -24.11
C LEU A 3 -21.32 -1.21 -22.69
N SER A 4 -21.43 -2.16 -21.75
CA SER A 4 -20.92 -1.98 -20.38
C SER A 4 -19.39 -2.13 -20.27
N GLY A 5 -18.78 -3.00 -21.10
CA GLY A 5 -17.33 -3.18 -21.15
C GLY A 5 -16.61 -1.93 -21.65
N ALA A 6 -17.08 -1.33 -22.75
CA ALA A 6 -16.51 -0.10 -23.29
C ALA A 6 -16.66 1.09 -22.33
N ALA A 7 -17.78 1.19 -21.60
CA ALA A 7 -17.98 2.23 -20.59
C ALA A 7 -17.08 2.05 -19.36
N ALA A 8 -16.90 0.81 -18.87
CA ALA A 8 -15.99 0.50 -17.78
C ALA A 8 -14.51 0.71 -18.18
N THR A 9 -14.13 0.37 -19.42
CA THR A 9 -12.80 0.64 -19.97
C THR A 9 -12.54 2.14 -20.12
N LYS A 10 -13.52 2.94 -20.58
CA LYS A 10 -13.41 4.40 -20.66
C LYS A 10 -13.33 5.07 -19.29
N ALA A 11 -14.14 4.63 -18.32
CA ALA A 11 -14.05 5.12 -16.94
C ALA A 11 -12.73 4.71 -16.26
N GLY A 12 -12.26 3.49 -16.51
CA GLY A 12 -10.96 3.01 -16.05
C GLY A 12 -9.79 3.78 -16.66
N LEU A 13 -9.82 4.08 -17.96
CA LEU A 13 -8.81 4.91 -18.63
C LEU A 13 -8.84 6.38 -18.16
N ALA A 14 -10.03 6.95 -17.92
CA ALA A 14 -10.17 8.30 -17.35
C ALA A 14 -9.64 8.36 -15.90
N LEU A 15 -9.86 7.31 -15.10
CA LEU A 15 -9.32 7.20 -13.74
C LEU A 15 -7.79 6.96 -13.73
N LEU A 16 -7.29 6.14 -14.66
CA LEU A 16 -5.86 5.78 -14.77
C LEU A 16 -5.02 6.86 -15.49
N GLY A 17 -5.63 7.70 -16.32
CA GLY A 17 -4.95 8.68 -17.17
C GLY A 17 -5.32 10.15 -16.89
N GLY A 18 -6.59 10.43 -16.63
CA GLY A 18 -7.09 11.81 -16.45
C GLY A 18 -6.93 12.34 -15.03
N GLY A 19 -7.21 11.52 -14.01
CA GLY A 19 -7.10 11.92 -12.60
C GLY A 19 -5.66 12.19 -12.12
N ALA A 20 -4.69 11.43 -12.63
CA ALA A 20 -3.26 11.60 -12.30
C ALA A 20 -2.66 12.88 -12.91
N ILE A 21 -3.12 13.28 -14.10
CA ILE A 21 -2.64 14.47 -14.82
C ILE A 21 -3.38 15.73 -14.33
N ALA A 22 -4.70 15.69 -14.13
CA ALA A 22 -5.50 16.86 -13.75
C ALA A 22 -5.33 17.31 -12.27
N SER A 23 -4.87 16.42 -11.37
CA SER A 23 -4.67 16.74 -9.95
C SER A 23 -3.24 17.20 -9.60
N GLY A 24 -2.36 17.46 -10.58
CA GLY A 24 -0.96 17.77 -10.27
C GLY A 24 -0.22 16.61 -9.60
N GLY A 25 -0.62 15.37 -9.88
CA GLY A 25 0.08 14.15 -9.50
C GLY A 25 0.00 13.74 -8.03
N PHE A 26 -0.81 14.39 -7.19
CA PHE A 26 -1.15 13.92 -5.84
C PHE A 26 -2.47 14.55 -5.40
N GLY A 27 -3.60 13.83 -5.51
CA GLY A 27 -4.75 14.15 -4.67
C GLY A 27 -4.28 14.19 -3.21
N MET A 28 -4.65 15.24 -2.48
CA MET A 28 -4.10 15.66 -1.17
C MET A 28 -3.88 14.55 -0.11
N VAL A 29 -4.52 13.40 -0.25
CA VAL A 29 -4.39 12.23 0.63
C VAL A 29 -3.07 11.45 0.39
N GLY A 30 -2.59 11.36 -0.86
CA GLY A 30 -1.35 10.62 -1.16
C GLY A 30 -0.07 11.38 -0.81
N GLY A 31 -0.05 12.69 -1.04
CA GLY A 31 1.13 13.53 -0.79
C GLY A 31 1.48 13.68 0.69
N ALA A 32 0.47 13.81 1.55
CA ALA A 32 0.67 13.88 3.00
C ALA A 32 1.16 12.54 3.56
N THR A 33 0.56 11.42 3.15
CA THR A 33 0.90 10.09 3.67
C THR A 33 2.32 9.66 3.28
N VAL A 34 2.77 9.98 2.05
CA VAL A 34 4.12 9.63 1.60
C VAL A 34 5.20 10.52 2.23
N LEU A 35 4.94 11.82 2.41
CA LEU A 35 5.84 12.70 3.16
C LEU A 35 5.90 12.31 4.64
N THR A 36 4.78 11.92 5.23
CA THR A 36 4.73 11.41 6.60
C THR A 36 5.46 10.07 6.72
N ALA A 37 5.32 9.14 5.78
CA ALA A 37 6.10 7.89 5.77
C ALA A 37 7.60 8.16 5.66
N ALA A 38 8.02 9.02 4.72
CA ALA A 38 9.43 9.41 4.56
C ALA A 38 10.01 10.11 5.80
N MET A 39 9.20 10.86 6.56
CA MET A 39 9.61 11.48 7.83
C MET A 39 9.55 10.53 9.05
N ILE A 40 8.69 9.51 9.03
CA ILE A 40 8.66 8.46 10.07
C ILE A 40 9.92 7.58 9.95
N PHE A 41 10.34 7.23 8.73
CA PHE A 41 11.58 6.48 8.51
C PHE A 41 12.87 7.26 8.85
N SER A 42 12.82 8.59 8.83
CA SER A 42 13.94 9.43 9.28
C SER A 42 13.98 9.64 10.80
N THR A 43 12.92 9.26 11.53
CA THR A 43 12.76 9.48 12.97
C THR A 43 12.60 8.21 13.80
N GLU A 44 13.02 7.04 13.29
CA GLU A 44 13.01 5.77 14.04
C GLU A 44 13.78 5.91 15.36
N VAL A 45 13.02 6.23 16.41
CA VAL A 45 13.34 5.95 17.81
C VAL A 45 13.46 4.43 17.90
N VAL A 46 14.64 3.99 18.34
CA VAL A 46 15.04 2.60 18.53
C VAL A 46 13.96 1.84 19.30
N LEU A 47 13.30 0.89 18.63
CA LEU A 47 12.51 -0.17 19.26
C LEU A 47 13.13 -1.49 18.84
N ASP A 48 14.25 -1.83 19.48
CA ASP A 48 14.91 -3.11 19.26
C ASP A 48 14.38 -4.18 20.24
N TYR A 49 14.15 -5.36 19.67
CA TYR A 49 14.01 -6.66 20.34
C TYR A 49 12.82 -6.90 21.29
N SER A 50 11.65 -7.28 20.71
CA SER A 50 10.72 -8.36 21.16
C SER A 50 9.27 -8.22 20.61
N VAL A 51 9.07 -7.68 19.40
CA VAL A 51 7.73 -7.23 18.94
C VAL A 51 7.34 -7.72 17.54
N GLY A 52 7.72 -8.96 17.14
CA GLY A 52 7.41 -9.47 15.79
C GLY A 52 5.91 -9.45 15.44
N LYS A 53 5.07 -10.17 16.20
CA LYS A 53 3.64 -10.31 15.88
C LYS A 53 2.82 -9.02 15.97
N THR A 54 3.22 -8.09 16.85
CA THR A 54 2.53 -6.80 17.02
C THR A 54 2.92 -5.82 15.92
N LEU A 55 4.20 -5.82 15.48
CA LEU A 55 4.64 -5.08 14.29
C LEU A 55 4.00 -5.65 13.02
N ASP A 56 3.87 -6.96 12.88
CA ASP A 56 3.25 -7.58 11.72
C ASP A 56 1.75 -7.26 11.63
N SER A 57 1.04 -7.31 12.76
CA SER A 57 -0.37 -6.91 12.85
C SER A 57 -0.55 -5.42 12.54
N TYR A 58 0.39 -4.59 12.99
CA TYR A 58 0.43 -3.17 12.68
C TYR A 58 0.64 -2.92 11.19
N ASN A 59 1.65 -3.56 10.57
CA ASN A 59 1.95 -3.47 9.14
C ASN A 59 0.76 -3.92 8.29
N TYR A 60 0.11 -5.04 8.63
CA TYR A 60 -1.10 -5.48 7.95
C TYR A 60 -2.23 -4.46 8.09
N SER A 61 -2.46 -3.92 9.29
CA SER A 61 -3.52 -2.94 9.52
C SER A 61 -3.30 -1.64 8.74
N LEU A 62 -2.06 -1.17 8.65
CA LEU A 62 -1.67 0.02 7.90
C LEU A 62 -1.86 -0.17 6.40
N LEU A 63 -1.32 -1.26 5.84
CA LEU A 63 -1.49 -1.60 4.42
C LEU A 63 -2.97 -1.73 4.06
N ARG A 64 -3.73 -2.41 4.93
CA ARG A 64 -5.17 -2.58 4.77
C ARG A 64 -5.92 -1.25 4.74
N GLU A 65 -5.61 -0.34 5.65
CA GLU A 65 -6.28 0.96 5.71
C GLU A 65 -5.98 1.79 4.47
N GLN A 66 -4.70 1.84 4.05
CA GLN A 66 -4.29 2.50 2.81
C GLN A 66 -4.97 1.92 1.56
N SER A 67 -5.32 0.63 1.58
CA SER A 67 -5.94 -0.05 0.45
C SER A 67 -7.46 0.06 0.35
N ARG A 68 -8.14 0.62 1.36
CA ARG A 68 -9.61 0.78 1.34
C ARG A 68 -10.10 1.73 0.24
N GLU A 69 -9.36 2.82 0.03
CA GLU A 69 -9.70 3.85 -0.96
C GLU A 69 -9.14 3.53 -2.35
N MET A 70 -8.36 2.47 -2.46
CA MET A 70 -7.78 2.06 -3.72
C MET A 70 -8.81 1.35 -4.59
N VAL A 71 -8.58 1.42 -5.90
CA VAL A 71 -9.35 0.71 -6.92
C VAL A 71 -9.48 -0.78 -6.57
N THR A 72 -10.69 -1.32 -6.75
CA THR A 72 -11.05 -2.72 -6.48
C THR A 72 -11.88 -3.32 -7.61
N LEU A 73 -12.05 -4.65 -7.59
CA LEU A 73 -12.82 -5.39 -8.59
C LEU A 73 -14.32 -5.04 -8.55
N PRO A 74 -15.00 -5.00 -9.71
CA PRO A 74 -16.44 -4.80 -9.75
C PRO A 74 -17.18 -5.99 -9.13
N LEU A 75 -18.38 -5.72 -8.61
CA LEU A 75 -19.27 -6.78 -8.14
C LEU A 75 -19.72 -7.68 -9.31
N PRO A 76 -19.87 -9.00 -9.07
CA PRO A 76 -20.28 -9.93 -10.11
C PRO A 76 -21.78 -9.78 -10.40
N VAL A 77 -22.14 -9.85 -11.68
CA VAL A 77 -23.54 -9.81 -12.15
C VAL A 77 -24.06 -11.17 -12.61
N ASN A 78 -23.19 -12.18 -12.67
CA ASN A 78 -23.56 -13.52 -13.10
C ASN A 78 -24.47 -14.17 -12.06
N THR A 79 -25.60 -14.74 -12.48
CA THR A 79 -26.55 -15.44 -11.60
C THR A 79 -26.46 -16.97 -11.73
N SER A 80 -25.46 -17.51 -12.43
CA SER A 80 -25.24 -18.95 -12.56
C SER A 80 -24.38 -19.50 -11.42
N GLY A 81 -24.95 -20.39 -10.61
CA GLY A 81 -24.26 -21.01 -9.47
C GLY A 81 -25.23 -21.77 -8.59
N SER A 82 -24.78 -22.14 -7.39
CA SER A 82 -25.61 -22.77 -6.34
C SER A 82 -26.80 -21.87 -5.95
N ARG A 83 -27.75 -22.42 -5.18
CA ARG A 83 -28.82 -21.61 -4.58
C ARG A 83 -28.24 -20.47 -3.71
N ALA A 84 -27.24 -20.79 -2.89
CA ALA A 84 -26.55 -19.85 -2.02
C ALA A 84 -25.89 -18.72 -2.84
N TYR A 85 -25.20 -19.07 -3.92
CA TYR A 85 -24.60 -18.10 -4.84
C TYR A 85 -25.64 -17.13 -5.40
N ARG A 86 -26.77 -17.64 -5.90
CA ARG A 86 -27.83 -16.79 -6.48
C ARG A 86 -28.45 -15.85 -5.46
N GLN A 87 -28.64 -16.33 -4.23
CA GLN A 87 -29.13 -15.50 -3.13
C GLN A 87 -28.10 -14.41 -2.78
N ALA A 88 -26.82 -14.74 -2.75
CA ALA A 88 -25.76 -13.78 -2.52
C ALA A 88 -25.76 -12.67 -3.59
N ILE A 89 -25.82 -13.03 -4.88
CA ILE A 89 -25.92 -12.04 -5.98
C ILE A 89 -27.17 -11.16 -5.84
N LYS A 90 -28.32 -11.74 -5.44
CA LYS A 90 -29.54 -10.95 -5.19
C LYS A 90 -29.36 -9.96 -4.03
N SER A 91 -28.62 -10.34 -2.98
CA SER A 91 -28.28 -9.44 -1.87
C SER A 91 -27.33 -8.31 -2.32
N LEU A 92 -26.35 -8.62 -3.17
CA LEU A 92 -25.40 -7.63 -3.72
C LEU A 92 -26.05 -6.60 -4.64
N ASN A 93 -27.18 -6.93 -5.29
CA ASN A 93 -27.96 -5.94 -6.06
C ASN A 93 -28.53 -4.79 -5.21
N LYS A 94 -28.47 -4.89 -3.88
CA LYS A 94 -28.85 -3.81 -2.95
C LYS A 94 -27.70 -2.84 -2.67
N VAL A 95 -26.47 -3.16 -3.09
CA VAL A 95 -25.32 -2.25 -2.98
C VAL A 95 -25.57 -1.05 -3.88
N ASP A 96 -25.52 0.13 -3.29
CA ASP A 96 -25.80 1.39 -3.97
C ASP A 96 -24.49 2.02 -4.44
N LEU A 97 -24.25 1.95 -5.74
CA LEU A 97 -23.10 2.57 -6.42
C LEU A 97 -23.53 3.81 -7.22
N SER A 98 -24.65 4.44 -6.83
CA SER A 98 -25.11 5.71 -7.43
C SER A 98 -24.18 6.88 -7.04
N GLU A 99 -24.37 8.03 -7.70
CA GLU A 99 -23.45 9.18 -7.65
C GLU A 99 -23.03 9.55 -6.22
N GLY A 100 -21.72 9.53 -5.98
CA GLY A 100 -21.09 9.86 -4.71
C GLY A 100 -20.96 8.71 -3.71
N ARG A 101 -21.57 7.55 -3.96
CA ARG A 101 -21.43 6.38 -3.09
C ARG A 101 -20.38 5.40 -3.58
N MET A 102 -19.49 5.02 -2.69
CA MET A 102 -18.40 4.10 -3.00
C MET A 102 -18.67 2.71 -2.44
N ILE A 103 -18.03 1.70 -3.02
CA ILE A 103 -18.18 0.31 -2.58
C ILE A 103 -17.74 0.10 -1.12
N PHE A 104 -16.89 0.98 -0.60
CA PHE A 104 -16.37 0.95 0.76
C PHE A 104 -17.21 1.75 1.76
N ASP A 105 -18.28 2.43 1.34
CA ASP A 105 -19.19 3.11 2.26
C ASP A 105 -19.77 2.14 3.29
N ASP A 106 -19.96 2.59 4.53
CA ASP A 106 -20.41 1.75 5.64
C ASP A 106 -21.69 0.96 5.33
N GLY A 107 -22.65 1.59 4.64
CA GLY A 107 -23.89 0.95 4.19
C GLY A 107 -23.65 -0.20 3.22
N ASN A 108 -22.79 0.02 2.21
CA ASN A 108 -22.43 -0.98 1.22
C ASN A 108 -21.61 -2.12 1.84
N GLN A 109 -20.67 -1.80 2.73
CA GLN A 109 -19.87 -2.78 3.46
C GLN A 109 -20.71 -3.62 4.42
N LYS A 110 -21.76 -3.06 5.01
CA LYS A 110 -22.72 -3.84 5.81
C LYS A 110 -23.42 -4.90 4.96
N ILE A 111 -23.92 -4.53 3.79
CA ILE A 111 -24.58 -5.47 2.84
C ILE A 111 -23.62 -6.58 2.43
N ILE A 112 -22.36 -6.23 2.11
CA ILE A 112 -21.33 -7.21 1.71
C ILE A 112 -21.04 -8.18 2.85
N LYS A 113 -20.84 -7.69 4.09
CA LYS A 113 -20.59 -8.54 5.27
C LYS A 113 -21.77 -9.46 5.60
N GLU A 114 -23.00 -8.97 5.49
CA GLU A 114 -24.20 -9.79 5.67
C GLU A 114 -24.30 -10.88 4.58
N THR A 115 -23.96 -10.53 3.34
CA THR A 115 -23.93 -11.46 2.21
C THR A 115 -22.88 -12.56 2.43
N ILE A 116 -21.68 -12.22 2.91
CA ILE A 116 -20.64 -13.19 3.27
C ILE A 116 -21.18 -14.18 4.32
N LYS A 117 -21.80 -13.67 5.38
CA LYS A 117 -22.37 -14.53 6.45
C LYS A 117 -23.41 -15.50 5.91
N GLN A 118 -24.34 -15.02 5.08
CA GLN A 118 -25.38 -15.86 4.45
C GLN A 118 -24.75 -16.94 3.56
N LEU A 119 -23.82 -16.54 2.68
CA LEU A 119 -23.16 -17.45 1.75
C LEU A 119 -22.37 -18.56 2.47
N LEU A 120 -21.74 -18.26 3.61
CA LEU A 120 -21.05 -19.25 4.43
C LEU A 120 -21.99 -20.30 5.03
N VAL A 121 -23.21 -19.92 5.40
CA VAL A 121 -24.23 -20.82 5.98
C VAL A 121 -24.84 -21.70 4.90
N ASP A 122 -25.26 -21.10 3.79
CA ASP A 122 -26.11 -21.75 2.79
C ASP A 122 -25.34 -22.68 1.83
N ARG A 123 -24.02 -22.52 1.71
CA ARG A 123 -23.17 -23.31 0.78
C ARG A 123 -22.88 -24.75 1.20
N LYS A 124 -23.34 -25.20 2.37
CA LYS A 124 -23.00 -26.52 2.93
C LYS A 124 -23.47 -27.68 2.04
N GLU A 125 -24.49 -27.46 1.21
CA GLU A 125 -25.11 -28.46 0.34
C GLU A 125 -24.65 -28.39 -1.14
N SER A 126 -23.74 -27.47 -1.51
CA SER A 126 -23.34 -27.27 -2.91
C SER A 126 -22.55 -28.46 -3.49
N ARG A 127 -22.71 -28.74 -4.80
CA ARG A 127 -21.87 -29.74 -5.51
C ARG A 127 -20.43 -29.23 -5.67
N ALA A 128 -19.45 -30.11 -5.89
CA ALA A 128 -18.03 -29.73 -5.95
C ALA A 128 -17.70 -28.55 -6.91
N HIS A 129 -18.24 -28.56 -8.13
CA HIS A 129 -18.06 -27.46 -9.09
C HIS A 129 -18.78 -26.17 -8.70
N GLU A 130 -19.89 -26.27 -7.95
CA GLU A 130 -20.59 -25.11 -7.39
C GLU A 130 -19.84 -24.55 -6.18
N LYS A 131 -19.20 -25.41 -5.37
CA LYS A 131 -18.30 -24.98 -4.29
C LYS A 131 -17.15 -24.12 -4.81
N ALA A 132 -16.59 -24.44 -5.98
CA ALA A 132 -15.55 -23.60 -6.59
C ALA A 132 -16.05 -22.18 -6.87
N LYS A 133 -17.28 -22.03 -7.36
CA LYS A 133 -17.92 -20.73 -7.59
C LYS A 133 -18.25 -20.01 -6.27
N ASP A 134 -18.75 -20.73 -5.27
CA ASP A 134 -19.05 -20.18 -3.94
C ASP A 134 -17.78 -19.65 -3.26
N GLU A 135 -16.68 -20.41 -3.32
CA GLU A 135 -15.35 -20.01 -2.82
C GLU A 135 -14.78 -18.82 -3.60
N SER A 136 -14.93 -18.80 -4.93
CA SER A 136 -14.51 -17.66 -5.75
C SER A 136 -15.29 -16.39 -5.39
N LEU A 137 -16.60 -16.48 -5.17
CA LEU A 137 -17.40 -15.34 -4.73
C LEU A 137 -16.98 -14.85 -3.35
N LEU A 138 -16.79 -15.76 -2.39
CA LEU A 138 -16.29 -15.38 -1.06
C LEU A 138 -14.94 -14.68 -1.13
N SER A 139 -14.02 -15.18 -1.96
CA SER A 139 -12.72 -14.54 -2.13
C SER A 139 -12.84 -13.09 -2.61
N LEU A 140 -13.77 -12.83 -3.55
CA LEU A 140 -14.03 -11.49 -4.05
C LEU A 140 -14.68 -10.59 -2.99
N LEU A 141 -15.67 -11.10 -2.26
CA LEU A 141 -16.35 -10.31 -1.23
C LEU A 141 -15.42 -9.95 -0.08
N TYR A 142 -14.57 -10.87 0.37
CA TYR A 142 -13.54 -10.57 1.36
C TYR A 142 -12.50 -9.59 0.83
N PHE A 143 -12.10 -9.71 -0.44
CA PHE A 143 -11.17 -8.77 -1.07
C PHE A 143 -11.74 -7.33 -1.09
N ILE A 144 -13.01 -7.18 -1.46
CA ILE A 144 -13.72 -5.89 -1.49
C ILE A 144 -13.98 -5.35 -0.08
N SER A 145 -14.09 -6.21 0.93
CA SER A 145 -14.18 -5.81 2.35
C SER A 145 -12.82 -5.63 3.04
N SER A 146 -11.74 -5.61 2.24
CA SER A 146 -10.36 -5.44 2.71
C SER A 146 -9.95 -6.48 3.77
N ASP A 147 -10.46 -7.70 3.69
CA ASP A 147 -9.99 -8.86 4.47
C ASP A 147 -9.16 -9.76 3.56
N TYR A 148 -7.91 -9.36 3.34
CA TYR A 148 -7.02 -9.99 2.36
C TYR A 148 -6.60 -11.40 2.76
N HIS A 149 -6.50 -11.70 4.06
CA HIS A 149 -6.23 -13.07 4.51
C HIS A 149 -7.38 -14.01 4.15
N SER A 150 -8.62 -13.66 4.51
CA SER A 150 -9.78 -14.47 4.14
C SER A 150 -9.94 -14.55 2.63
N ALA A 151 -9.72 -13.44 1.90
CA ALA A 151 -9.77 -13.41 0.45
C ALA A 151 -8.79 -14.42 -0.18
N LYS A 152 -7.53 -14.41 0.28
CA LYS A 152 -6.48 -15.33 -0.17
C LYS A 152 -6.83 -16.79 0.10
N ASP A 153 -7.32 -17.09 1.30
CA ASP A 153 -7.68 -18.46 1.70
C ASP A 153 -8.83 -19.02 0.85
N HIS A 154 -9.88 -18.23 0.65
CA HIS A 154 -11.01 -18.59 -0.20
C HIS A 154 -10.58 -18.70 -1.67
N ALA A 155 -9.71 -17.82 -2.15
CA ALA A 155 -9.15 -17.88 -3.50
C ALA A 155 -8.35 -19.18 -3.70
N LYS A 156 -7.53 -19.57 -2.73
CA LYS A 156 -6.75 -20.81 -2.79
C LYS A 156 -7.65 -22.05 -2.85
N ARG A 157 -8.71 -22.08 -2.04
CA ARG A 157 -9.72 -23.16 -2.10
C ARG A 157 -10.41 -23.21 -3.45
N ALA A 158 -10.80 -22.06 -4.01
CA ALA A 158 -11.41 -21.98 -5.33
C ALA A 158 -10.49 -22.53 -6.43
N ILE A 159 -9.19 -22.18 -6.42
CA ILE A 159 -8.19 -22.69 -7.37
C ILE A 159 -8.06 -24.21 -7.28
N ASN A 160 -7.98 -24.76 -6.06
CA ASN A 160 -7.86 -26.20 -5.84
C ASN A 160 -9.09 -26.95 -6.36
N LEU A 161 -10.29 -26.44 -6.08
CA LEU A 161 -11.55 -27.03 -6.57
C LEU A 161 -11.70 -26.91 -8.09
N ALA A 162 -11.38 -25.75 -8.66
CA ALA A 162 -11.49 -25.51 -10.11
C ALA A 162 -10.54 -26.41 -10.92
N SER A 163 -9.40 -26.78 -10.33
CA SER A 163 -8.45 -27.74 -10.92
C SER A 163 -9.05 -29.14 -11.12
N GLN A 164 -10.16 -29.46 -10.47
CA GLN A 164 -10.86 -30.75 -10.58
C GLN A 164 -12.03 -30.70 -11.58
N SER A 165 -12.38 -29.53 -12.13
CA SER A 165 -13.65 -29.33 -12.85
C SER A 165 -13.56 -28.56 -14.17
N ASP A 166 -12.36 -28.43 -14.76
CA ASP A 166 -12.09 -27.69 -16.00
C ASP A 166 -12.72 -26.28 -16.02
N LYS A 167 -12.70 -25.61 -14.84
CA LYS A 167 -13.21 -24.25 -14.68
C LYS A 167 -12.06 -23.26 -14.65
N SER A 168 -12.34 -22.05 -15.15
CA SER A 168 -11.40 -20.94 -15.10
C SER A 168 -10.92 -20.67 -13.68
N LYS A 169 -9.62 -20.47 -13.56
CA LYS A 169 -8.93 -20.11 -12.31
C LYS A 169 -8.53 -18.64 -12.30
N THR A 170 -8.88 -17.88 -13.34
CA THR A 170 -8.42 -16.50 -13.58
C THR A 170 -8.70 -15.56 -12.41
N LEU A 171 -9.98 -15.40 -12.06
CA LEU A 171 -10.39 -14.52 -10.96
C LEU A 171 -9.79 -14.92 -9.60
N PRO A 172 -9.90 -16.19 -9.13
CA PRO A 172 -9.32 -16.55 -7.85
C PRO A 172 -7.78 -16.53 -7.88
N ALA A 173 -7.11 -16.85 -9.00
CA ALA A 173 -5.65 -16.70 -9.12
C ALA A 173 -5.23 -15.23 -8.96
N PHE A 174 -5.98 -14.30 -9.54
CA PHE A 174 -5.76 -12.86 -9.36
C PHE A 174 -5.98 -12.43 -7.91
N ILE A 175 -7.11 -12.79 -7.30
CA ILE A 175 -7.38 -12.42 -5.90
C ILE A 175 -6.33 -13.01 -4.97
N TYR A 176 -5.90 -14.25 -5.21
CA TYR A 176 -4.79 -14.86 -4.49
C TYR A 176 -3.51 -14.04 -4.65
N SER A 177 -3.16 -13.64 -5.87
CA SER A 177 -1.91 -12.90 -6.11
C SER A 177 -1.91 -11.53 -5.44
N VAL A 178 -3.00 -10.76 -5.58
CA VAL A 178 -3.09 -9.43 -4.95
C VAL A 178 -3.15 -9.55 -3.43
N SER A 179 -3.92 -10.50 -2.89
CA SER A 179 -4.04 -10.67 -1.44
C SER A 179 -2.75 -11.18 -0.80
N SER A 180 -1.92 -11.93 -1.54
CA SER A 180 -0.61 -12.38 -1.05
C SER A 180 0.38 -11.24 -0.85
N VAL A 181 0.15 -10.07 -1.46
CA VAL A 181 0.98 -8.87 -1.25
C VAL A 181 0.98 -8.45 0.23
N TYR A 182 -0.11 -8.72 0.96
CA TYR A 182 -0.28 -8.39 2.38
C TYR A 182 0.24 -9.50 3.32
N ASP A 183 0.84 -10.55 2.79
CA ASP A 183 1.52 -11.54 3.62
C ASP A 183 2.80 -10.94 4.17
N GLU A 184 3.09 -11.20 5.45
CA GLU A 184 4.34 -10.81 6.11
C GLU A 184 5.56 -11.16 5.24
N LYS A 185 5.63 -12.43 4.79
CA LYS A 185 6.65 -12.93 3.87
C LYS A 185 6.09 -13.06 2.47
N PHE A 186 6.09 -11.95 1.74
CA PHE A 186 5.64 -11.91 0.35
C PHE A 186 6.68 -12.49 -0.61
N ASP A 187 6.44 -13.71 -1.12
CA ASP A 187 7.24 -14.30 -2.20
C ASP A 187 6.81 -13.77 -3.56
N PHE A 188 7.30 -12.58 -3.91
CA PHE A 188 6.98 -11.89 -5.15
C PHE A 188 7.17 -12.76 -6.40
N LYS A 189 8.30 -13.49 -6.49
CA LYS A 189 8.63 -14.28 -7.69
C LYS A 189 7.62 -15.40 -7.90
N LYS A 190 7.35 -16.17 -6.85
CA LYS A 190 6.38 -17.28 -6.90
C LYS A 190 4.98 -16.75 -7.18
N VAL A 191 4.53 -15.74 -6.44
CA VAL A 191 3.17 -15.20 -6.59
C VAL A 191 2.94 -14.62 -7.99
N THR A 192 3.89 -13.83 -8.48
CA THR A 192 3.79 -13.19 -9.79
C THR A 192 3.81 -14.22 -10.92
N ARG A 193 4.73 -15.18 -10.86
CA ARG A 193 4.89 -16.20 -11.91
C ARG A 193 3.74 -17.22 -11.92
N ASP A 194 3.34 -17.70 -10.75
CA ASP A 194 2.44 -18.86 -10.66
C ASP A 194 0.97 -18.45 -10.65
N TYR A 195 0.63 -17.27 -10.12
CA TYR A 195 -0.76 -16.85 -9.94
C TYR A 195 -1.13 -15.61 -10.75
N PHE A 196 -0.35 -14.53 -10.64
CA PHE A 196 -0.71 -13.31 -11.36
C PHE A 196 -0.60 -13.49 -12.88
N ARG A 197 0.52 -14.03 -13.37
CA ARG A 197 0.70 -14.38 -14.79
C ARG A 197 -0.42 -15.29 -15.28
N GLN A 198 -0.74 -16.34 -14.53
CA GLN A 198 -1.84 -17.25 -14.88
C GLN A 198 -3.16 -16.48 -15.03
N SER A 199 -3.46 -15.59 -14.08
CA SER A 199 -4.72 -14.86 -14.08
C SER A 199 -4.95 -13.97 -15.30
N VAL A 200 -3.89 -13.48 -15.94
CA VAL A 200 -4.03 -12.62 -17.13
C VAL A 200 -3.88 -13.38 -18.44
N LEU A 201 -3.18 -14.53 -18.45
CA LEU A 201 -2.89 -15.27 -19.67
C LEU A 201 -3.87 -16.43 -19.95
N ASP A 202 -4.56 -16.96 -18.94
CA ASP A 202 -5.56 -18.04 -19.12
C ASP A 202 -6.84 -17.51 -19.82
N GLU A 203 -7.18 -16.23 -19.63
CA GLU A 203 -8.28 -15.55 -20.32
C GLU A 203 -7.78 -14.26 -21.00
N PRO A 204 -6.98 -14.36 -22.07
CA PRO A 204 -6.26 -13.22 -22.62
C PRO A 204 -7.15 -12.17 -23.30
N ASN A 205 -8.43 -12.50 -23.55
CA ASN A 205 -9.44 -11.60 -24.10
C ASN A 205 -10.38 -11.03 -23.00
N ASN A 206 -10.04 -11.22 -21.73
CA ASN A 206 -10.83 -10.69 -20.63
C ASN A 206 -10.65 -9.16 -20.57
N PRO A 207 -11.73 -8.35 -20.69
CA PRO A 207 -11.63 -6.89 -20.70
C PRO A 207 -11.13 -6.29 -19.39
N LEU A 208 -11.06 -7.08 -18.31
CA LEU A 208 -10.51 -6.66 -17.03
C LEU A 208 -8.98 -6.75 -16.96
N VAL A 209 -8.28 -7.33 -17.94
CA VAL A 209 -6.82 -7.49 -17.90
C VAL A 209 -6.08 -6.18 -17.58
N PRO A 210 -6.36 -5.02 -18.24
CA PRO A 210 -5.72 -3.75 -17.88
C PRO A 210 -5.96 -3.34 -16.42
N PHE A 211 -7.18 -3.58 -15.94
CA PHE A 211 -7.59 -3.24 -14.59
C PHE A 211 -6.90 -4.12 -13.55
N MET A 212 -6.73 -5.40 -13.86
CA MET A 212 -5.99 -6.35 -13.03
C MET A 212 -4.51 -5.94 -12.89
N PHE A 213 -3.87 -5.54 -14.00
CA PHE A 213 -2.51 -4.98 -13.94
C PHE A 213 -2.44 -3.72 -13.08
N ALA A 214 -3.37 -2.78 -13.24
CA ALA A 214 -3.40 -1.55 -12.46
C ALA A 214 -3.52 -1.85 -10.95
N ILE A 215 -4.49 -2.67 -10.54
CA ILE A 215 -4.67 -3.07 -9.13
C ILE A 215 -3.41 -3.76 -8.60
N TYR A 216 -2.82 -4.68 -9.36
CA TYR A 216 -1.65 -5.42 -8.90
C TYR A 216 -0.44 -4.49 -8.71
N LEU A 217 -0.17 -3.61 -9.70
CA LEU A 217 0.89 -2.62 -9.60
C LEU A 217 0.71 -1.67 -8.42
N ASP A 218 -0.53 -1.22 -8.18
CA ASP A 218 -0.85 -0.36 -7.04
C ASP A 218 -0.54 -1.03 -5.71
N ARG A 219 -0.79 -2.34 -5.56
CA ARG A 219 -0.42 -3.08 -4.34
C ARG A 219 1.07 -3.37 -4.25
N LEU A 220 1.74 -3.64 -5.37
CA LEU A 220 3.20 -3.76 -5.37
C LEU A 220 3.89 -2.46 -4.94
N MET A 221 3.33 -1.30 -5.31
CA MET A 221 3.87 0.00 -4.88
C MET A 221 3.90 0.15 -3.36
N GLN A 222 2.86 -0.31 -2.66
CA GLN A 222 2.85 -0.28 -1.19
C GLN A 222 4.01 -1.09 -0.59
N ARG A 223 4.39 -2.20 -1.24
CA ARG A 223 5.54 -3.00 -0.81
C ARG A 223 6.89 -2.43 -1.25
N ILE A 224 6.91 -1.50 -2.19
CA ILE A 224 8.10 -0.69 -2.46
C ILE A 224 8.21 0.41 -1.40
N ASP A 225 7.08 1.01 -0.99
CA ASP A 225 7.03 2.05 0.05
C ASP A 225 7.50 1.56 1.44
N ASP A 226 7.23 0.30 1.78
CA ASP A 226 7.68 -0.35 3.03
C ASP A 226 9.02 -1.10 2.89
N ASN A 227 9.73 -0.92 1.77
CA ASN A 227 11.03 -1.54 1.44
C ASN A 227 11.06 -3.08 1.37
N HIS A 228 9.91 -3.78 1.33
CA HIS A 228 9.89 -5.23 1.11
C HIS A 228 10.20 -5.62 -0.35
N LEU A 229 9.99 -4.70 -1.28
CA LEU A 229 10.30 -4.81 -2.70
C LEU A 229 11.11 -3.60 -3.17
N ASN A 230 11.72 -3.73 -4.34
CA ASN A 230 12.37 -2.62 -5.05
C ASN A 230 11.78 -2.46 -6.45
N GLU A 231 12.15 -1.38 -7.13
CA GLU A 231 11.63 -1.01 -8.44
C GLU A 231 11.82 -2.06 -9.55
N LYS A 232 12.72 -3.04 -9.38
CA LYS A 232 12.94 -4.10 -10.38
C LYS A 232 11.71 -4.96 -10.62
N VAL A 233 10.78 -5.03 -9.64
CA VAL A 233 9.51 -5.75 -9.80
C VAL A 233 8.68 -5.24 -10.98
N PHE A 234 8.81 -3.96 -11.35
CA PHE A 234 8.14 -3.41 -12.53
C PHE A 234 8.66 -4.01 -13.82
N SER A 235 9.95 -4.36 -13.90
CA SER A 235 10.50 -5.07 -15.06
C SER A 235 9.93 -6.49 -15.16
N ASP A 236 9.75 -7.18 -14.05
CA ASP A 236 9.16 -8.52 -14.03
C ASP A 236 7.68 -8.50 -14.48
N VAL A 237 6.91 -7.52 -14.02
CA VAL A 237 5.53 -7.32 -14.49
C VAL A 237 5.50 -6.93 -15.97
N PHE A 238 6.44 -6.10 -16.43
CA PHE A 238 6.56 -5.71 -17.83
C PHE A 238 6.76 -6.91 -18.78
N LEU A 239 7.50 -7.94 -18.34
CA LEU A 239 7.66 -9.16 -19.12
C LEU A 239 6.32 -9.86 -19.36
N ILE A 240 5.45 -9.91 -18.35
CA ILE A 240 4.09 -10.48 -18.47
C ILE A 240 3.25 -9.62 -19.41
N MET A 241 3.28 -8.29 -19.27
CA MET A 241 2.54 -7.36 -20.15
C MET A 241 2.96 -7.47 -21.62
N SER A 242 4.20 -7.91 -21.88
CA SER A 242 4.77 -8.03 -23.23
C SER A 242 4.33 -9.30 -23.97
N GLU A 243 3.64 -10.23 -23.30
CA GLU A 243 3.20 -11.51 -23.86
C GLU A 243 2.30 -11.33 -25.08
N LYS A 244 2.44 -12.23 -26.06
CA LYS A 244 1.70 -12.13 -27.34
C LYS A 244 0.20 -12.41 -27.21
N SER A 245 -0.23 -13.15 -26.20
CA SER A 245 -1.64 -13.49 -26.03
C SER A 245 -2.50 -12.27 -25.67
N ILE A 246 -1.95 -11.28 -24.95
CA ILE A 246 -2.67 -10.08 -24.48
C ILE A 246 -2.35 -8.82 -25.30
N GLN A 247 -1.98 -8.99 -26.58
CA GLN A 247 -1.57 -7.87 -27.47
C GLN A 247 -2.63 -6.76 -27.57
N ASN A 248 -3.91 -7.12 -27.52
CA ASN A 248 -5.03 -6.18 -27.62
C ASN A 248 -5.10 -5.18 -26.46
N TYR A 249 -4.40 -5.47 -25.35
CA TYR A 249 -4.38 -4.64 -24.14
C TYR A 249 -3.02 -3.97 -23.88
N LYS A 250 -2.04 -4.13 -24.77
CA LYS A 250 -0.67 -3.67 -24.54
C LYS A 250 -0.57 -2.18 -24.25
N MET A 251 -1.26 -1.34 -25.03
CA MET A 251 -1.24 0.10 -24.82
C MET A 251 -1.70 0.46 -23.40
N GLN A 252 -2.87 -0.05 -23.00
CA GLN A 252 -3.43 0.23 -21.68
C GLN A 252 -2.55 -0.32 -20.55
N ASN A 253 -2.01 -1.52 -20.72
CA ASN A 253 -1.10 -2.13 -19.74
C ASN A 253 0.20 -1.32 -19.59
N TYR A 254 0.81 -0.90 -20.70
CA TYR A 254 2.06 -0.15 -20.70
C TYR A 254 1.86 1.26 -20.14
N VAL A 255 0.76 1.94 -20.48
CA VAL A 255 0.41 3.24 -19.90
C VAL A 255 0.20 3.11 -18.39
N ALA A 256 -0.51 2.06 -17.94
CA ALA A 256 -0.69 1.79 -16.52
C ALA A 256 0.65 1.57 -15.80
N LEU A 257 1.59 0.83 -16.39
CA LEU A 257 2.92 0.63 -15.80
C LEU A 257 3.76 1.91 -15.80
N LEU A 258 3.76 2.64 -16.92
CA LEU A 258 4.53 3.86 -17.08
C LEU A 258 4.10 4.94 -16.08
N SER A 259 2.80 5.06 -15.80
CA SER A 259 2.33 6.01 -14.79
C SER A 259 2.88 5.70 -13.39
N ARG A 260 3.02 4.42 -13.03
CA ARG A 260 3.63 4.01 -11.74
C ARG A 260 5.14 4.28 -11.70
N TYR A 261 5.85 4.05 -12.81
CA TYR A 261 7.25 4.48 -12.92
C TYR A 261 7.38 5.98 -12.66
N ILE A 262 6.56 6.81 -13.31
CA ILE A 262 6.62 8.27 -13.19
C ILE A 262 6.29 8.74 -11.78
N ILE A 263 5.29 8.15 -11.13
CA ILE A 263 4.97 8.44 -9.73
C ILE A 263 6.19 8.15 -8.85
N ARG A 264 6.83 6.98 -9.01
CA ARG A 264 8.03 6.61 -8.23
C ARG A 264 9.22 7.53 -8.51
N ILE A 265 9.46 7.90 -9.77
CA ILE A 265 10.52 8.83 -10.17
C ILE A 265 10.35 10.17 -9.43
N LYS A 266 9.13 10.71 -9.44
CA LYS A 266 8.79 11.94 -8.73
C LYS A 266 9.01 11.82 -7.23
N LEU A 267 8.64 10.68 -6.62
CA LEU A 267 8.83 10.43 -5.20
C LEU A 267 10.32 10.40 -4.82
N GLU A 268 11.16 9.70 -5.57
CA GLU A 268 12.61 9.68 -5.30
C GLU A 268 13.25 11.08 -5.51
N GLN A 269 12.83 11.81 -6.54
CA GLN A 269 13.26 13.21 -6.76
C GLN A 269 12.89 14.12 -5.57
N GLN A 270 11.66 14.01 -5.07
CA GLN A 270 11.18 14.79 -3.93
C GLN A 270 11.93 14.40 -2.66
N LYS A 271 12.12 13.10 -2.40
CA LYS A 271 12.86 12.59 -1.25
C LYS A 271 14.30 13.13 -1.22
N ILE A 272 15.01 13.09 -2.36
CA ILE A 272 16.35 13.69 -2.49
C ILE A 272 16.31 15.18 -2.17
N SER A 273 15.40 15.91 -2.82
CA SER A 273 15.31 17.37 -2.66
C SER A 273 14.97 17.78 -1.23
N SER A 274 14.06 17.06 -0.55
CA SER A 274 13.64 17.35 0.81
C SER A 274 14.74 17.08 1.85
N ILE A 275 15.50 15.99 1.72
CA ILE A 275 16.60 15.70 2.65
C ILE A 275 17.71 16.74 2.49
N VAL A 276 18.08 17.07 1.24
CA VAL A 276 19.15 18.05 0.97
C VAL A 276 18.75 19.47 1.40
N ALA A 277 17.49 19.85 1.23
CA ALA A 277 16.98 21.17 1.65
C ALA A 277 16.66 21.27 3.14
N SER A 278 16.71 20.15 3.89
CA SER A 278 16.41 20.14 5.32
C SER A 278 17.33 21.10 6.07
N THR A 279 16.78 21.93 6.95
CA THR A 279 17.55 22.79 7.86
C THR A 279 17.91 22.10 9.16
N ASN A 280 17.42 20.88 9.40
CA ASN A 280 17.66 20.14 10.62
C ASN A 280 19.07 19.54 10.63
N GLU A 281 19.88 19.95 11.60
CA GLU A 281 21.26 19.47 11.77
C GLU A 281 21.35 17.96 12.03
N SER A 282 20.36 17.34 12.67
CA SER A 282 20.35 15.88 12.87
C SER A 282 20.18 15.13 11.55
N ILE A 283 19.47 15.71 10.57
CA ILE A 283 19.34 15.14 9.22
C ILE A 283 20.60 15.45 8.41
N LYS A 284 21.06 16.71 8.41
CA LYS A 284 22.22 17.14 7.63
C LYS A 284 23.50 16.37 7.97
N ASN A 285 23.73 16.09 9.25
CA ASN A 285 24.97 15.45 9.70
C ASN A 285 24.81 13.93 9.89
N SER A 286 23.64 13.34 9.57
CA SER A 286 23.43 11.91 9.76
C SER A 286 24.01 11.09 8.60
N PRO A 287 24.87 10.09 8.87
CA PRO A 287 25.29 9.11 7.87
C PRO A 287 24.11 8.32 7.28
N LYS A 288 23.03 8.11 8.07
CA LYS A 288 21.80 7.46 7.60
C LYS A 288 21.14 8.28 6.49
N SER A 289 21.12 9.61 6.62
CA SER A 289 20.56 10.50 5.59
C SER A 289 21.35 10.47 4.29
N LEU A 290 22.68 10.43 4.35
CA LEU A 290 23.52 10.25 3.16
C LEU A 290 23.25 8.91 2.47
N LYS A 291 23.19 7.82 3.24
CA LYS A 291 22.86 6.49 2.69
C LYS A 291 21.50 6.50 1.97
N ILE A 292 20.48 7.09 2.60
CA ILE A 292 19.14 7.22 2.00
C ILE A 292 19.19 8.02 0.69
N LEU A 293 19.98 9.09 0.61
CA LEU A 293 20.16 9.88 -0.61
C LEU A 293 20.82 9.07 -1.73
N GLU A 294 21.89 8.33 -1.43
CA GLU A 294 22.59 7.49 -2.39
C GLU A 294 21.67 6.36 -2.92
N GLU A 295 20.90 5.72 -2.04
CA GLU A 295 19.91 4.70 -2.41
C GLU A 295 18.78 5.28 -3.26
N SER A 296 18.24 6.44 -2.89
CA SER A 296 17.19 7.12 -3.67
C SER A 296 17.68 7.56 -5.05
N LEU A 297 18.92 8.04 -5.18
CA LEU A 297 19.51 8.38 -6.48
C LEU A 297 19.71 7.12 -7.35
N LEU A 298 20.11 6.00 -6.76
CA LEU A 298 20.21 4.72 -7.46
C LEU A 298 18.83 4.23 -7.95
N SER A 299 17.81 4.30 -7.09
CA SER A 299 16.43 3.92 -7.45
C SER A 299 15.89 4.83 -8.55
N TYR A 300 16.09 6.16 -8.46
CA TYR A 300 15.73 7.13 -9.50
C TYR A 300 16.29 6.75 -10.87
N ASN A 301 17.59 6.43 -10.94
CA ASN A 301 18.24 6.00 -12.17
C ASN A 301 17.66 4.69 -12.74
N THR A 302 17.39 3.73 -11.86
CA THR A 302 16.81 2.44 -12.24
C THR A 302 15.39 2.62 -12.79
N LEU A 303 14.58 3.46 -12.14
CA LEU A 303 13.23 3.79 -12.57
C LEU A 303 13.21 4.51 -13.92
N ILE A 304 14.09 5.47 -14.16
CA ILE A 304 14.22 6.14 -15.47
C ILE A 304 14.53 5.14 -16.57
N ALA A 305 15.51 4.26 -16.36
CA ALA A 305 15.88 3.24 -17.34
C ALA A 305 14.71 2.27 -17.64
N GLY A 306 13.99 1.84 -16.61
CA GLY A 306 12.79 1.02 -16.74
C GLY A 306 11.67 1.72 -17.51
N ALA A 307 11.38 2.97 -17.16
CA ALA A 307 10.37 3.80 -17.82
C ALA A 307 10.69 4.02 -19.30
N SER A 308 11.96 4.31 -19.65
CA SER A 308 12.40 4.49 -21.04
C SER A 308 12.21 3.23 -21.87
N LYS A 309 12.42 2.04 -21.28
CA LYS A 309 12.16 0.76 -21.95
C LYS A 309 10.67 0.58 -22.27
N VAL A 310 9.78 0.89 -21.33
CA VAL A 310 8.33 0.84 -21.56
C VAL A 310 7.90 1.87 -22.61
N MET A 311 8.39 3.10 -22.52
CA MET A 311 8.10 4.18 -23.47
C MET A 311 8.50 3.79 -24.91
N LYS A 312 9.68 3.20 -25.10
CA LYS A 312 10.13 2.71 -26.40
C LYS A 312 9.14 1.73 -27.03
N GLU A 313 8.52 0.88 -26.23
CA GLU A 313 7.55 -0.12 -26.68
C GLU A 313 6.19 0.51 -26.98
N ILE A 314 5.78 1.52 -26.19
CA ILE A 314 4.59 2.34 -26.48
C ILE A 314 4.74 3.06 -27.83
N LEU A 315 5.86 3.72 -28.10
CA LEU A 315 6.09 4.45 -29.35
C LEU A 315 6.05 3.53 -30.60
N GLN A 316 6.38 2.24 -30.46
CA GLN A 316 6.27 1.27 -31.55
C GLN A 316 4.82 0.88 -31.87
N ILE A 317 3.91 0.96 -30.89
CA ILE A 317 2.49 0.63 -31.06
C ILE A 317 1.60 1.87 -31.26
N GLU A 318 2.11 3.06 -30.94
CA GLU A 318 1.39 4.35 -31.01
C GLU A 318 0.83 4.66 -32.41
N ALA A 319 1.50 4.23 -33.48
CA ALA A 319 1.02 4.43 -34.84
C ALA A 319 -0.38 3.82 -35.13
N LYS A 320 -0.90 3.00 -34.21
CA LYS A 320 -2.17 2.28 -34.34
C LYS A 320 -3.30 2.81 -33.43
N VAL A 321 -3.08 3.91 -32.68
CA VAL A 321 -4.07 4.45 -31.73
C VAL A 321 -4.64 5.82 -32.17
N GLY A 322 -5.72 6.26 -31.51
CA GLY A 322 -6.41 7.52 -31.81
C GLY A 322 -5.65 8.77 -31.35
N ASP A 323 -6.10 9.95 -31.78
CA ASP A 323 -5.44 11.24 -31.51
C ASP A 323 -5.28 11.55 -30.01
N GLU A 324 -6.29 11.23 -29.20
CA GLU A 324 -6.25 11.47 -27.75
C GLU A 324 -5.17 10.63 -27.05
N ASP A 325 -5.07 9.35 -27.42
CA ASP A 325 -4.06 8.44 -26.88
C ASP A 325 -2.65 8.89 -27.28
N ARG A 326 -2.46 9.37 -28.52
CA ARG A 326 -1.19 9.93 -29.00
C ARG A 326 -0.75 11.14 -28.20
N LYS A 327 -1.68 12.07 -27.92
CA LYS A 327 -1.40 13.23 -27.07
C LYS A 327 -0.96 12.79 -25.67
N GLN A 328 -1.65 11.84 -25.06
CA GLN A 328 -1.28 11.33 -23.74
C GLN A 328 0.11 10.67 -23.73
N VAL A 329 0.44 9.89 -24.76
CA VAL A 329 1.78 9.29 -24.92
C VAL A 329 2.85 10.36 -25.06
N ALA A 330 2.59 11.42 -25.85
CA ALA A 330 3.49 12.54 -26.00
C ALA A 330 3.73 13.29 -24.67
N ASP A 331 2.68 13.53 -23.89
CA ASP A 331 2.78 14.16 -22.56
C ASP A 331 3.65 13.32 -21.61
N TYR A 332 3.44 12.00 -21.60
CA TYR A 332 4.27 11.09 -20.79
C TYR A 332 5.73 11.05 -21.25
N ASN A 333 5.98 11.05 -22.56
CA ASN A 333 7.33 11.06 -23.10
C ASN A 333 8.06 12.36 -22.76
N HIS A 334 7.37 13.50 -22.88
CA HIS A 334 7.90 14.80 -22.48
C HIS A 334 8.29 14.82 -21.00
N LEU A 335 7.40 14.34 -20.13
CA LEU A 335 7.64 14.29 -18.69
C LEU A 335 8.83 13.36 -18.34
N LEU A 336 8.94 12.20 -19.00
CA LEU A 336 10.06 11.29 -18.80
C LEU A 336 11.40 11.91 -19.23
N ILE A 337 11.42 12.66 -20.34
CA ILE A 337 12.61 13.41 -20.79
C ILE A 337 13.00 14.47 -19.76
N GLN A 338 12.03 15.22 -19.22
CA GLN A 338 12.31 16.20 -18.15
C GLN A 338 12.97 15.55 -16.94
N TYR A 339 12.44 14.42 -16.46
CA TYR A 339 13.05 13.69 -15.35
C TYR A 339 14.43 13.12 -15.71
N ALA A 340 14.61 12.58 -16.91
CA ALA A 340 15.91 12.09 -17.34
C ALA A 340 16.98 13.20 -17.36
N ASN A 341 16.61 14.41 -17.80
CA ASN A 341 17.48 15.58 -17.81
C ASN A 341 17.78 16.13 -16.40
N ASP A 342 16.92 15.87 -15.42
CA ASP A 342 17.11 16.33 -14.04
C ASP A 342 18.14 15.49 -13.24
N LYS A 343 18.57 14.37 -13.82
CA LYS A 343 19.52 13.43 -13.19
C LYS A 343 20.81 14.11 -12.70
N ASP A 344 21.39 14.98 -13.53
CA ASP A 344 22.67 15.63 -13.19
C ASP A 344 22.49 16.60 -12.02
N ARG A 345 21.37 17.33 -11.98
CA ARG A 345 21.04 18.21 -10.84
C ARG A 345 20.92 17.38 -9.56
N LEU A 346 20.17 16.28 -9.57
CA LEU A 346 20.01 15.41 -8.40
C LEU A 346 21.34 14.79 -7.95
N ASN A 347 22.16 14.32 -8.89
CA ASN A 347 23.49 13.81 -8.58
C ASN A 347 24.36 14.86 -7.88
N ASN A 348 24.36 16.10 -8.40
CA ASN A 348 25.10 17.20 -7.79
C ASN A 348 24.60 17.54 -6.38
N LEU A 349 23.28 17.45 -6.13
CA LEU A 349 22.74 17.64 -4.78
C LEU A 349 23.27 16.60 -3.80
N VAL A 350 23.30 15.32 -4.20
CA VAL A 350 23.81 14.23 -3.34
C VAL A 350 25.31 14.35 -3.10
N VAL A 351 26.09 14.68 -4.15
CA VAL A 351 27.54 14.90 -4.03
C VAL A 351 27.83 16.08 -3.09
N ASN A 352 27.17 17.22 -3.28
CA ASN A 352 27.36 18.38 -2.42
C ASN A 352 26.99 18.09 -0.96
N PHE A 353 25.93 17.32 -0.72
CA PHE A 353 25.53 16.90 0.63
C PHE A 353 26.62 16.02 1.28
N LYS A 354 27.19 15.09 0.52
CA LYS A 354 28.30 14.25 0.96
C LYS A 354 29.55 15.07 1.29
N ASP A 355 29.92 16.01 0.43
CA ASP A 355 31.08 16.88 0.63
C ASP A 355 30.90 17.78 1.86
N GLN A 356 29.68 18.24 2.13
CA GLN A 356 29.35 18.99 3.35
C GLN A 356 29.54 18.16 4.63
N GLN A 357 29.15 16.88 4.61
CA GLN A 357 29.39 15.99 5.75
C GLN A 357 30.89 15.74 5.97
N LEU A 358 31.63 15.47 4.88
CA LEU A 358 33.07 15.17 4.95
C LEU A 358 33.93 16.39 5.32
N SER A 359 33.50 17.61 4.96
CA SER A 359 34.21 18.85 5.28
C SER A 359 34.00 19.35 6.71
N ASN A 360 33.14 18.69 7.49
CA ASN A 360 32.90 19.02 8.91
C ASN A 360 33.29 17.87 9.88
N PRO A 361 34.53 17.35 9.82
CA PRO A 361 34.95 16.14 10.57
C PRO A 361 34.97 16.32 12.09
N ASN A 362 34.93 17.57 12.60
CA ASN A 362 34.95 17.86 14.04
C ASN A 362 33.60 17.64 14.76
N LYS A 363 32.54 17.24 14.06
CA LYS A 363 31.26 16.87 14.69
C LYS A 363 31.17 15.41 15.10
N ASP A 364 31.89 14.50 14.44
CA ASP A 364 31.88 13.07 14.77
C ASP A 364 32.54 12.77 16.13
N LEU A 365 33.53 13.58 16.54
CA LEU A 365 34.12 13.52 17.89
C LEU A 365 33.14 13.97 18.99
N ARG A 366 32.21 14.88 18.68
CA ARG A 366 31.20 15.34 19.65
C ARG A 366 29.97 14.44 19.70
N LEU A 367 29.67 13.71 18.63
CA LEU A 367 28.57 12.75 18.60
C LEU A 367 28.95 11.43 19.28
N ALA A 368 30.21 10.99 19.16
CA ALA A 368 30.73 9.86 19.92
C ALA A 368 30.83 10.15 21.44
N GLU A 369 31.03 11.41 21.85
CA GLU A 369 30.88 11.84 23.26
C GLU A 369 29.43 12.20 23.66
N SER A 370 28.50 12.35 22.70
CA SER A 370 27.08 12.59 22.98
C SER A 370 26.22 11.33 23.01
N ASP A 371 26.78 10.17 22.67
CA ASP A 371 26.17 8.88 23.03
C ASP A 371 26.31 8.58 24.54
N THR A 372 27.04 9.44 25.27
CA THR A 372 26.88 9.67 26.72
C THR A 372 25.98 10.86 27.02
N TYR A 373 24.89 11.06 26.25
CA TYR A 373 23.78 11.89 26.71
C TYR A 373 23.15 11.18 27.91
N SER A 374 23.33 11.74 29.09
CA SER A 374 22.95 11.12 30.34
C SER A 374 21.48 10.71 30.36
N ASP A 375 21.23 9.52 30.92
CA ASP A 375 19.91 8.99 31.28
C ASP A 375 19.01 10.01 31.99
N ASP A 376 19.59 11.08 32.57
CA ASP A 376 18.86 12.15 33.25
C ASP A 376 17.91 12.93 32.31
N ASN A 377 18.26 13.13 31.04
CA ASN A 377 17.39 13.87 30.11
C ASN A 377 16.23 13.00 29.58
N PHE A 378 16.46 11.69 29.41
CA PHE A 378 15.38 10.76 29.12
C PHE A 378 14.40 10.68 30.29
N PHE A 379 14.92 10.62 31.53
CA PHE A 379 14.12 10.63 32.75
C PHE A 379 13.26 11.89 32.89
N ILE A 380 13.81 13.07 32.66
CA ILE A 380 13.05 14.34 32.71
C ILE A 380 11.97 14.37 31.62
N THR A 381 12.31 13.96 30.39
CA THR A 381 11.35 13.96 29.27
C THR A 381 10.21 12.96 29.49
N PHE A 382 10.53 11.79 30.04
CA PHE A 382 9.57 10.76 30.40
C PHE A 382 8.63 11.21 31.55
N ILE A 383 9.17 11.87 32.57
CA ILE A 383 8.36 12.45 33.67
C ILE A 383 7.42 13.53 33.14
N ILE A 384 7.91 14.43 32.27
CA ILE A 384 7.08 15.47 31.66
C ILE A 384 5.94 14.84 30.85
N PHE A 385 6.24 13.80 30.06
CA PHE A 385 5.23 13.11 29.25
C PHE A 385 4.15 12.43 30.09
N ILE A 386 4.53 11.69 31.14
CA ILE A 386 3.58 11.07 32.08
C ILE A 386 2.73 12.14 32.78
N THR A 387 3.34 13.26 33.17
CA THR A 387 2.63 14.36 33.84
C THR A 387 1.58 14.99 32.92
N ILE A 388 1.90 15.19 31.64
CA ILE A 388 0.95 15.74 30.65
C ILE A 388 -0.22 14.78 30.43
N ILE A 389 0.04 13.48 30.26
CA ILE A 389 -1.01 12.47 30.13
C ILE A 389 -1.90 12.46 31.38
N TRP A 390 -1.30 12.54 32.57
CA TRP A 390 -2.03 12.54 33.83
C TRP A 390 -2.92 13.79 34.01
N VAL A 391 -2.42 14.97 33.64
CA VAL A 391 -3.21 16.21 33.67
C VAL A 391 -4.37 16.15 32.67
N GLY A 392 -4.12 15.66 31.45
CA GLY A 392 -5.17 15.49 30.44
C GLY A 392 -6.25 14.52 30.89
N PHE A 393 -5.85 13.36 31.41
CA PHE A 393 -6.77 12.32 31.85
C PHE A 393 -7.56 12.72 33.11
N SER A 394 -6.91 13.35 34.10
CA SER A 394 -7.59 13.85 35.31
C SER A 394 -8.61 14.94 34.99
N THR A 395 -8.32 15.79 34.00
CA THR A 395 -9.26 16.82 33.51
C THR A 395 -10.48 16.20 32.84
N VAL A 396 -10.30 15.18 31.99
CA VAL A 396 -11.41 14.47 31.32
C VAL A 396 -12.29 13.74 32.34
N ILE A 397 -11.70 13.05 33.32
CA ILE A 397 -12.48 12.37 34.37
C ILE A 397 -13.22 13.39 35.25
N ARG A 398 -12.58 14.52 35.61
CA ARG A 398 -13.20 15.59 36.40
C ARG A 398 -14.38 16.24 35.68
N LEU A 399 -14.28 16.42 34.36
CA LEU A 399 -15.38 16.93 33.55
C LEU A 399 -16.54 15.93 33.43
N LYS A 400 -16.26 14.63 33.45
CA LYS A 400 -17.26 13.58 33.25
C LYS A 400 -17.97 13.12 34.53
N TYR A 401 -17.34 13.26 35.70
CA TYR A 401 -17.82 12.66 36.96
C TYR A 401 -17.88 13.63 38.15
N LYS A 402 -18.09 14.92 37.89
CA LYS A 402 -17.93 16.04 38.84
C LYS A 402 -18.68 15.93 40.18
N GLU A 403 -19.68 15.04 40.33
CA GLU A 403 -20.50 14.92 41.55
C GLU A 403 -20.68 13.49 42.10
N SER A 404 -19.99 12.47 41.59
CA SER A 404 -20.18 11.10 42.09
C SER A 404 -19.06 10.63 43.04
N MET A 405 -19.44 9.95 44.13
CA MET A 405 -18.52 9.29 45.08
C MET A 405 -17.54 8.31 44.38
N THR A 406 -17.91 7.84 43.19
CA THR A 406 -17.09 7.03 42.29
C THR A 406 -15.83 7.74 41.80
N TYR A 407 -15.81 9.07 41.72
CA TYR A 407 -14.63 9.85 41.33
C TYR A 407 -13.47 9.65 42.31
N SER A 408 -13.74 9.70 43.61
CA SER A 408 -12.70 9.57 44.65
C SER A 408 -12.09 8.16 44.67
N ILE A 409 -12.88 7.12 44.42
CA ILE A 409 -12.41 5.73 44.37
C ILE A 409 -11.56 5.50 43.12
N VAL A 410 -12.02 5.97 41.95
CA VAL A 410 -11.29 5.83 40.68
C VAL A 410 -9.98 6.61 40.74
N LEU A 411 -9.99 7.82 41.29
CA LEU A 411 -8.78 8.63 41.46
C LEU A 411 -7.79 7.98 42.42
N GLY A 412 -8.27 7.39 43.52
CA GLY A 412 -7.44 6.66 44.49
C GLY A 412 -6.76 5.43 43.89
N LEU A 413 -7.51 4.61 43.13
CA LEU A 413 -6.96 3.44 42.43
C LEU A 413 -5.94 3.84 41.36
N LEU A 414 -6.18 4.94 40.65
CA LEU A 414 -5.26 5.43 39.63
C LEU A 414 -3.94 5.92 40.24
N LEU A 415 -4.01 6.64 41.36
CA LEU A 415 -2.83 7.10 42.10
C LEU A 415 -2.01 5.91 42.64
N ALA A 416 -2.67 4.87 43.16
CA ALA A 416 -2.00 3.66 43.59
C ALA A 416 -1.29 2.95 42.43
N PHE A 417 -1.92 2.87 41.25
CA PHE A 417 -1.32 2.26 40.07
C PHE A 417 -0.09 3.02 39.56
N VAL A 418 -0.16 4.36 39.52
CA VAL A 418 1.00 5.20 39.16
C VAL A 418 2.15 5.04 40.17
N ALA A 419 1.83 4.99 41.47
CA ALA A 419 2.84 4.75 42.50
C ALA A 419 3.54 3.38 42.33
N ILE A 420 2.78 2.33 41.99
CA ILE A 420 3.34 0.99 41.71
C ILE A 420 4.26 1.02 40.49
N LEU A 421 3.86 1.70 39.40
CA LEU A 421 4.71 1.83 38.22
C LEU A 421 6.02 2.56 38.51
N ILE A 422 5.98 3.63 39.32
CA ILE A 422 7.18 4.37 39.76
C ILE A 422 8.09 3.45 40.60
N ILE A 423 7.53 2.66 41.51
CA ILE A 423 8.31 1.73 42.34
C ILE A 423 8.95 0.61 41.50
N VAL A 424 8.18 -0.03 40.61
CA VAL A 424 8.70 -1.08 39.72
C VAL A 424 9.84 -0.55 38.85
N PHE A 425 9.69 0.68 38.35
CA PHE A 425 10.71 1.34 37.55
C PHE A 425 11.96 1.73 38.36
N LEU A 426 11.80 2.27 39.57
CA LEU A 426 12.94 2.54 40.46
C LEU A 426 13.70 1.26 40.83
N LEU A 427 12.99 0.15 41.01
CA LEU A 427 13.60 -1.15 41.27
C LEU A 427 14.34 -1.71 40.05
N SER A 428 13.84 -1.49 38.82
CA SER A 428 14.57 -1.90 37.61
C SER A 428 15.84 -1.08 37.39
N VAL A 429 15.80 0.23 37.67
CA VAL A 429 16.99 1.10 37.59
C VAL A 429 18.03 0.71 38.65
N LEU A 430 17.60 0.41 39.88
CA LEU A 430 18.52 -0.05 40.93
C LEU A 430 19.16 -1.41 40.62
N ALA A 431 18.45 -2.30 39.90
CA ALA A 431 18.96 -3.60 39.50
C ALA A 431 20.01 -3.55 38.36
N GLU A 432 20.12 -2.42 37.64
CA GLU A 432 21.15 -2.21 36.61
C GLU A 432 22.42 -1.53 37.15
N VAL A 433 22.40 -1.05 38.40
CA VAL A 433 23.53 -0.34 39.03
C VAL A 433 24.38 -1.26 39.94
N GLU A 434 23.98 -2.52 40.13
CA GLU A 434 24.81 -3.61 40.69
C GLU A 434 25.40 -4.47 39.57
#